data_AF-A0A345HSI5-F1
#
_entry.id   AF-A0A345HSI5-F1
#
_cell.length_a   1.000
_cell.length_b   1.000
_cell.length_c   1.000
_cell.angle_alpha   90.00
_cell.angle_beta   90.00
_cell.angle_gamma   90.00
#
_symmetry.space_group_name_H-M   'P 1'
#
loop_
_entity.id
_entity.type
_entity.pdbx_description
1 polymer ?
#
loop_
_entity_poly.entity_id
_entity_poly.type
_entity_poly.pdbx_seq_one_letter_code
_entity_poly.pdbx_strand_id
1 'polypeptide(L)' 'MLPIPTGPINTAPVGFVGDDEQHAALITALEAAGVELGTYDHRIVNWLAGSDWPTVAVITSLIHRAAHTTTS' A
#
# COMPACT_ATOMS: atom_id res chain seq x y z
N MET A 1 10.44 -8.68 0.90
CA MET A 1 9.24 -7.90 1.28
C MET A 1 8.72 -8.31 2.64
N LEU A 2 8.58 -7.34 3.55
CA LEU A 2 7.84 -7.56 4.80
C LEU A 2 6.35 -7.76 4.49
N PRO A 3 5.64 -8.64 5.20
CA PRO A 3 4.24 -8.92 4.91
C PRO A 3 3.36 -7.71 5.18
N ILE A 4 2.40 -7.46 4.29
CA ILE A 4 1.36 -6.44 4.48
C ILE A 4 0.23 -7.03 5.33
N PRO A 5 -0.14 -6.44 6.47
CA PRO A 5 -1.25 -6.93 7.27
C PRO A 5 -2.58 -6.87 6.50
N THR A 6 -3.41 -7.91 6.62
CA THR A 6 -4.71 -8.01 5.93
C THR A 6 -5.92 -7.71 6.83
N GLY A 7 -5.71 -7.58 8.15
CA GLY A 7 -6.72 -7.19 9.14
C GLY A 7 -6.50 -5.76 9.68
N PRO A 8 -7.37 -5.25 10.57
CA PRO A 8 -7.19 -3.95 11.21
C PRO A 8 -5.83 -3.83 11.93
N ILE A 9 -5.19 -2.68 11.80
CA ILE A 9 -3.85 -2.41 12.36
C ILE A 9 -4.02 -1.47 13.57
N ASN A 10 -3.74 -1.99 14.77
CA ASN A 10 -3.81 -1.23 16.03
C ASN A 10 -2.43 -0.77 16.54
N THR A 11 -1.36 -1.35 15.99
CA THR A 11 0.03 -1.03 16.33
C THR A 11 0.81 -0.86 15.04
N ALA A 12 1.66 0.18 14.97
CA ALA A 12 2.44 0.48 13.78
C ALA A 12 3.30 -0.73 13.35
N PRO A 13 3.30 -1.10 12.06
CA PRO A 13 4.22 -2.10 11.53
C PRO A 13 5.67 -1.70 11.80
N VAL A 14 6.53 -2.66 12.09
CA VAL A 14 7.96 -2.42 12.32
C VAL A 14 8.79 -2.87 11.12
N GLY A 15 9.95 -2.24 10.95
CA GLY A 15 10.94 -2.63 9.94
C GLY A 15 11.33 -1.50 9.00
N PHE A 16 12.25 -1.82 8.10
CA PHE A 16 12.74 -0.93 7.06
C PHE A 16 12.59 -1.64 5.72
N VAL A 17 12.06 -0.91 4.73
CA VAL A 17 11.86 -1.37 3.36
C VAL A 17 12.34 -0.23 2.46
N GLY A 18 13.14 -0.54 1.44
CA GLY A 18 13.65 0.48 0.53
C GLY A 18 12.54 1.02 -0.38
N ASP A 19 12.71 2.26 -0.84
CA ASP A 19 11.69 3.00 -1.60
C ASP A 19 11.16 2.23 -2.82
N ASP A 20 12.03 1.53 -3.57
CA ASP A 20 11.61 0.71 -4.72
C ASP A 20 10.64 -0.42 -4.32
N GLU A 21 10.86 -1.03 -3.15
CA GLU A 21 10.02 -2.10 -2.64
C GLU A 21 8.73 -1.55 -2.00
N GLN A 22 8.79 -0.37 -1.39
CA GLN A 22 7.60 0.36 -0.95
C GLN A 22 6.71 0.75 -2.13
N HIS A 23 7.31 1.25 -3.21
CA HIS A 23 6.61 1.58 -4.46
C HIS A 23 5.95 0.33 -5.07
N ALA A 24 6.69 -0.76 -5.17
CA ALA A 24 6.16 -2.03 -5.70
C ALA A 24 4.97 -2.54 -4.87
N ALA A 25 5.02 -2.42 -3.54
CA ALA A 25 3.91 -2.81 -2.67
C ALA A 25 2.64 -1.99 -2.93
N LEU A 26 2.75 -0.67 -3.08
CA LEU A 26 1.62 0.21 -3.38
C LEU A 26 1.00 -0.08 -4.75
N ILE A 27 1.84 -0.17 -5.81
CA ILE A 27 1.38 -0.49 -7.17
C ILE A 27 0.66 -1.83 -7.19
N THR A 28 1.25 -2.87 -6.61
CA THR A 28 0.66 -4.22 -6.58
C THR A 28 -0.71 -4.21 -5.90
N ALA A 29 -0.87 -3.47 -4.80
CA ALA A 29 -2.15 -3.39 -4.11
C ALA A 29 -3.21 -2.60 -4.88
N LEU A 30 -2.84 -1.50 -5.53
CA LEU A 30 -3.75 -0.70 -6.36
C LEU A 30 -4.22 -1.48 -7.58
N GLU A 31 -3.31 -2.18 -8.26
CA GLU A 31 -3.63 -3.06 -9.39
C GLU A 31 -4.55 -4.21 -8.96
N ALA A 32 -4.24 -4.87 -7.83
CA ALA A 32 -5.08 -5.94 -7.28
C ALA A 32 -6.47 -5.44 -6.85
N ALA A 33 -6.59 -4.16 -6.49
CA ALA A 33 -7.86 -3.50 -6.20
C ALA A 33 -8.62 -3.02 -7.45
N GLY A 34 -8.05 -3.19 -8.65
CA GLY A 34 -8.66 -2.75 -9.90
C GLY A 34 -8.67 -1.22 -10.09
N VAL A 35 -7.76 -0.50 -9.42
CA VAL A 35 -7.66 0.97 -9.54
C VAL A 35 -6.92 1.31 -10.84
N GLU A 36 -7.59 2.02 -11.75
CA GLU A 36 -6.92 2.65 -12.90
C GLU A 36 -6.10 3.86 -12.42
N LEU A 37 -4.81 3.92 -12.77
CA LEU A 37 -3.90 4.98 -12.33
C LEU A 37 -3.64 5.99 -13.44
N GLY A 38 -3.85 7.26 -13.13
CA GLY A 38 -3.43 8.39 -13.95
C GLY A 38 -1.99 8.80 -13.68
N THR A 39 -1.48 9.72 -14.50
CA THR A 39 -0.10 10.26 -14.36
C THR A 39 0.15 10.88 -12.98
N TYR A 40 -0.82 11.60 -12.42
CA TYR A 40 -0.65 12.21 -11.12
C TYR A 40 -0.69 11.17 -9.99
N ASP A 41 -1.48 10.10 -10.13
CA ASP A 41 -1.52 9.01 -9.16
C ASP A 41 -0.18 8.30 -9.08
N HIS A 42 0.45 8.00 -10.23
CA HIS A 42 1.82 7.49 -10.25
C HIS A 42 2.82 8.42 -9.55
N ARG A 43 2.68 9.73 -9.72
CA ARG A 43 3.51 10.71 -8.99
C ARG A 43 3.28 10.64 -7.48
N ILE A 44 2.03 10.48 -7.05
CA ILE A 44 1.68 10.32 -5.63
C ILE A 44 2.21 9.00 -5.08
N VAL A 45 2.09 7.88 -5.81
CA VAL A 45 2.63 6.59 -5.40
C VAL A 45 4.16 6.65 -5.23
N ASN A 46 4.86 7.30 -6.17
CA ASN A 46 6.30 7.57 -6.05
C ASN A 46 6.63 8.42 -4.82
N TRP A 47 5.84 9.46 -4.53
CA TRP A 47 6.04 10.29 -3.34
C TRP A 47 5.80 9.51 -2.04
N LEU A 48 4.77 8.64 -2.00
CA LEU A 48 4.46 7.80 -0.85
C LEU A 48 5.55 6.77 -0.56
N ALA A 49 6.17 6.20 -1.60
CA ALA A 49 7.22 5.20 -1.47
C ALA A 49 8.51 5.69 -0.78
N GLY A 50 8.74 7.01 -0.74
CA GLY A 50 9.85 7.64 0.00
C GLY A 50 9.48 8.06 1.44
N SER A 51 8.32 7.62 1.94
CA SER A 51 7.92 7.81 3.34
C SER A 51 8.52 6.70 4.23
N ASP A 52 8.02 6.56 5.45
CA ASP A 52 8.38 5.45 6.32
C ASP A 52 7.55 4.19 6.01
N TRP A 53 8.17 3.03 6.20
CA TRP A 53 7.52 1.73 5.98
C TRP A 53 6.17 1.57 6.72
N PRO A 54 5.99 1.99 7.99
CA PRO A 54 4.70 1.94 8.66
C PRO A 54 3.58 2.61 7.87
N THR A 55 3.83 3.79 7.30
CA THR A 55 2.85 4.52 6.49
C THR A 55 2.47 3.74 5.24
N VAL A 56 3.46 3.27 4.47
CA VAL A 56 3.21 2.50 3.25
C VAL A 56 2.47 1.20 3.54
N ALA A 57 2.91 0.44 4.55
CA ALA A 57 2.27 -0.82 4.92
C ALA A 57 0.80 -0.63 5.33
N VAL A 58 0.47 0.45 6.04
CA VAL A 58 -0.91 0.77 6.44
C VAL A 58 -1.76 1.16 5.23
N ILE A 59 -1.25 1.96 4.30
CA ILE A 59 -1.97 2.35 3.07
C ILE A 59 -2.24 1.13 2.19
N THR A 60 -1.21 0.32 1.92
CA THR A 60 -1.34 -0.93 1.15
C THR A 60 -2.36 -1.88 1.80
N SER A 61 -2.34 -2.00 3.12
CA SER A 61 -3.32 -2.77 3.89
C SER A 61 -4.75 -2.24 3.74
N LEU A 62 -4.95 -0.92 3.79
CA LEU A 62 -6.25 -0.28 3.58
C LEU A 62 -6.82 -0.56 2.19
N ILE A 63 -5.98 -0.42 1.15
CA ILE A 63 -6.35 -0.69 -0.24
C ILE A 63 -6.82 -2.14 -0.39
N HIS A 64 -6.03 -3.10 0.11
CA HIS A 64 -6.42 -4.51 0.08
C HIS A 64 -7.76 -4.76 0.79
N ARG A 65 -7.95 -4.24 2.00
CA ARG A 65 -9.22 -4.46 2.73
C ARG A 65 -10.41 -3.81 2.04
N ALA A 66 -10.24 -2.61 1.49
CA ALA A 66 -11.30 -1.91 0.76
C ALA A 66 -11.76 -2.72 -0.46
N ALA A 67 -10.83 -3.28 -1.23
CA ALA A 67 -11.13 -4.12 -2.39
C ALA A 67 -11.91 -5.41 -2.03
N HIS A 68 -11.68 -5.96 -0.84
CA HIS A 68 -12.36 -7.17 -0.36
C HIS A 68 -13.69 -6.88 0.36
N THR A 69 -14.06 -5.61 0.55
CA THR A 69 -15.32 -5.23 1.23
C THR A 69 -16.52 -5.22 0.27
N THR A 70 -16.31 -5.34 -1.05
CA THR A 70 -17.35 -5.31 -2.08
C THR A 70 -18.13 -6.63 -2.23
N THR A 71 -18.38 -7.33 -1.13
CA THR A 71 -19.36 -8.43 -1.08
C THR A 71 -20.37 -8.17 0.04
N SER A 72 -21.37 -7.33 -0.23
CA SER A 72 -22.68 -7.30 0.43
C SER A 72 -23.64 -6.40 -0.35
#